data_AF-A0A6P0MQW1-F1
#
_entry.id   AF-A0A6P0MQW1-F1
#
_cell.length_a   1.000
_cell.length_b   1.000
_cell.length_c   1.000
_cell.angle_alpha   90.00
_cell.angle_beta   90.00
_cell.angle_gamma   90.00
#
_symmetry.space_group_name_H-M   'P 1'
#
loop_
_entity.id
_entity.type
_entity.pdbx_description
1 polymer ?
#
loop_
_entity_poly.entity_id
_entity_poly.type
_entity_poly.pdbx_seq_one_letter_code
_entity_poly.pdbx_strand_id
1 'polypeptide(L)'
;FVLAGSIRDDGPLPDTQMDLIKAQQEYAKLLEGADMVLMLSTMLHSIGVGNMTPAGVKMVCVDINPAVVTKLSDRGSVESVGVVTDVGLFLSLLVQQLDKLTEPYPVG
;
A
#
# COMPACT_ATOMS: atom_id res chain seq x y z
N PHE A 1 3.13 -5.97 11.38
CA PHE A 1 3.76 -4.88 10.61
C PHE A 1 5.23 -5.20 10.44
N VAL A 2 5.91 -4.63 9.44
CA VAL A 2 7.37 -4.76 9.24
C VAL A 2 7.93 -3.39 8.85
N LEU A 3 8.99 -2.96 9.52
CA LEU A 3 9.74 -1.75 9.19
C LEU A 3 10.99 -2.16 8.43
N ALA A 4 10.95 -2.12 7.09
CA ALA A 4 12.12 -2.42 6.28
C ALA A 4 13.05 -1.21 6.26
N GLY A 5 14.32 -1.44 6.56
CA GLY A 5 15.32 -0.37 6.62
C GLY A 5 15.61 0.24 5.25
N SER A 6 16.29 1.38 5.27
CA SER A 6 16.80 2.06 4.08
C SER A 6 18.18 2.68 4.33
N ILE A 7 18.90 2.96 3.26
CA ILE A 7 20.21 3.64 3.32
C ILE A 7 20.14 5.06 3.92
N ARG A 8 18.94 5.62 4.09
CA ARG A 8 18.70 6.96 4.61
C ARG A 8 18.32 6.95 6.09
N ASP A 9 18.28 5.79 6.73
CA ASP A 9 17.79 5.68 8.09
C ASP A 9 18.83 6.19 9.08
N ASP A 10 18.42 7.14 9.91
CA ASP A 10 19.22 7.65 11.02
C ASP A 10 18.99 6.80 12.28
N GLY A 11 20.02 6.05 12.71
CA GLY A 11 20.03 5.29 13.97
C GLY A 11 18.75 4.50 14.22
N PRO A 12 18.34 3.63 13.27
CA PRO A 12 16.97 3.16 13.13
C PRO A 12 16.40 2.57 14.43
N LEU A 13 15.07 2.65 14.56
CA LEU A 13 14.37 2.04 15.70
C LEU A 13 14.79 0.57 15.86
N PRO A 14 14.80 0.02 17.10
CA PRO A 14 15.15 -1.38 17.32
C PRO A 14 14.34 -2.38 16.49
N ASP A 15 13.11 -2.00 16.11
CA ASP A 15 12.19 -2.82 15.33
C ASP A 15 12.45 -2.75 13.81
N THR A 16 13.35 -1.87 13.34
CA THR A 16 13.67 -1.75 11.91
C THR A 16 14.56 -2.90 11.47
N GLN A 17 14.08 -3.68 10.51
CA GLN A 17 14.83 -4.75 9.88
C GLN A 17 15.82 -4.17 8.86
N MET A 18 17.09 -4.07 9.26
CA MET A 18 18.18 -3.57 8.41
C MET A 18 18.75 -4.65 7.47
N ASP A 19 18.49 -5.93 7.72
CA ASP A 19 18.77 -7.01 6.79
C ASP A 19 17.66 -7.08 5.73
N LEU A 20 17.89 -6.46 4.56
CA LEU A 20 16.86 -6.31 3.53
C LEU A 20 16.37 -7.66 2.96
N ILE A 21 17.18 -8.72 3.03
CA ILE A 21 16.74 -10.05 2.61
C ILE A 21 15.69 -10.57 3.59
N LYS A 22 15.92 -10.40 4.90
CA LYS A 22 14.92 -10.74 5.91
C LYS A 22 13.70 -9.84 5.84
N ALA A 23 13.88 -8.54 5.63
CA ALA A 23 12.75 -7.61 5.48
C ALA A 23 11.84 -8.03 4.31
N GLN A 24 12.43 -8.44 3.19
CA GLN A 24 11.69 -8.94 2.03
C GLN A 24 10.95 -10.25 2.34
N GLN A 25 11.57 -11.18 3.06
CA GLN A 25 10.91 -12.42 3.50
C GLN A 25 9.73 -12.14 4.44
N GLU A 26 9.91 -11.22 5.39
CA GLU A 26 8.85 -10.80 6.32
C GLU A 26 7.71 -10.09 5.56
N TYR A 27 8.02 -9.26 4.56
CA TYR A 27 7.02 -8.65 3.67
C TYR A 27 6.22 -9.71 2.91
N ALA A 28 6.90 -10.66 2.26
CA ALA A 28 6.25 -11.73 1.50
C ALA A 28 5.29 -12.53 2.39
N LYS A 29 5.72 -12.86 3.61
CA LYS A 29 4.88 -13.56 4.59
C LYS A 29 3.64 -12.77 4.99
N LEU A 30 3.74 -11.45 5.15
CA LEU A 30 2.58 -10.60 5.43
C LEU A 30 1.61 -10.46 4.25
N LEU A 31 2.07 -10.71 3.02
CA LEU A 31 1.25 -10.65 1.82
C LEU A 31 0.51 -11.96 1.54
N GLU A 32 0.86 -13.07 2.19
CA GLU A 32 0.20 -14.36 2.02
C GLU A 32 -1.29 -14.25 2.37
N GLY A 33 -2.16 -14.58 1.40
CA GLY A 33 -3.61 -14.54 1.58
C GLY A 33 -4.24 -13.14 1.55
N ALA A 34 -3.49 -12.10 1.17
CA ALA A 34 -4.07 -10.76 1.01
C ALA A 34 -5.00 -10.70 -0.21
N ASP A 35 -6.26 -10.33 0.01
CA ASP A 35 -7.22 -10.07 -1.08
C ASP A 35 -7.04 -8.68 -1.70
N MET A 36 -6.46 -7.75 -0.93
CA MET A 36 -6.22 -6.37 -1.35
C MET A 36 -4.98 -5.78 -0.68
N VAL A 37 -4.24 -4.94 -1.42
CA VAL A 37 -3.13 -4.14 -0.93
C VAL A 37 -3.38 -2.66 -1.24
N LEU A 38 -3.39 -1.83 -0.19
CA LEU A 38 -3.48 -0.37 -0.29
C LEU A 38 -2.08 0.25 -0.11
N MET A 39 -1.58 0.91 -1.16
CA MET A 39 -0.27 1.53 -1.24
C MET A 39 -0.41 3.05 -1.12
N LEU A 40 0.16 3.63 -0.07
CA LEU A 40 -0.05 5.02 0.32
C LEU A 40 1.28 5.80 0.26
N SER A 41 1.49 6.54 -0.83
CA SER A 41 2.58 7.51 -1.05
C SER A 41 4.00 7.03 -0.70
N THR A 42 4.30 5.74 -0.91
CA THR A 42 5.55 5.08 -0.47
C THR A 42 6.24 4.35 -1.62
N MET A 43 6.54 5.08 -2.71
CA MET A 43 7.10 4.57 -3.98
C MET A 43 7.94 3.28 -3.87
N LEU A 44 9.04 3.28 -3.10
CA LEU A 44 9.95 2.13 -3.01
C LEU A 44 9.30 0.90 -2.36
N HIS A 45 8.56 1.09 -1.28
CA HIS A 45 7.83 0.00 -0.62
C HIS A 45 6.68 -0.49 -1.50
N SER A 46 5.93 0.43 -2.14
CA SER A 46 4.85 0.08 -3.08
C SER A 46 5.35 -0.77 -4.24
N ILE A 47 6.48 -0.40 -4.85
CA ILE A 47 7.10 -1.18 -5.93
C ILE A 47 7.61 -2.54 -5.41
N GLY A 48 8.26 -2.56 -4.24
CA GLY A 48 8.72 -3.78 -3.60
C GLY A 48 7.57 -4.76 -3.32
N VAL A 49 6.50 -4.28 -2.69
CA VAL A 49 5.28 -5.05 -2.41
C VAL A 49 4.64 -5.53 -3.71
N GLY A 50 4.44 -4.64 -4.70
CA GLY A 50 3.89 -5.01 -6.00
C GLY A 50 4.74 -6.02 -6.80
N ASN A 51 6.02 -6.22 -6.47
CA ASN A 51 6.83 -7.32 -7.02
C ASN A 51 6.57 -8.67 -6.34
N MET A 52 6.19 -8.65 -5.07
CA MET A 52 5.97 -9.85 -4.26
C MET A 52 4.51 -10.32 -4.28
N THR A 53 3.58 -9.43 -4.63
CA THR A 53 2.15 -9.73 -4.69
C THR A 53 1.81 -10.58 -5.93
N PRO A 54 1.11 -11.72 -5.77
CA PRO A 54 0.65 -12.54 -6.90
C PRO A 54 -0.48 -11.85 -7.69
N ALA A 55 -0.73 -12.29 -8.92
CA ALA A 55 -1.91 -11.89 -9.68
C ALA A 55 -3.21 -12.36 -8.96
N GLY A 56 -4.32 -11.65 -9.13
CA GLY A 56 -5.58 -11.94 -8.41
C GLY A 56 -5.81 -11.05 -7.18
N VAL A 57 -4.76 -10.34 -6.73
CA VAL A 57 -4.83 -9.44 -5.57
C VAL A 57 -5.16 -8.03 -6.05
N LYS A 58 -6.20 -7.43 -5.47
CA LYS A 58 -6.58 -6.05 -5.77
C LYS A 58 -5.53 -5.08 -5.26
N MET A 59 -5.03 -4.20 -6.11
CA MET A 59 -4.01 -3.23 -5.73
C MET A 59 -4.53 -1.82 -5.91
N VAL A 60 -4.47 -1.00 -4.86
CA VAL A 60 -4.82 0.42 -4.94
C VAL A 60 -3.58 1.24 -4.62
N CYS A 61 -3.10 2.02 -5.59
CA CYS A 61 -1.97 2.92 -5.40
C CYS A 61 -2.44 4.37 -5.35
N VAL A 62 -2.13 5.06 -4.26
CA VAL A 62 -2.40 6.48 -4.06
C VAL A 62 -1.07 7.21 -3.89
N ASP A 63 -0.74 8.07 -4.84
CA ASP A 63 0.47 8.88 -4.80
C ASP A 63 0.22 10.20 -5.53
N ILE A 64 0.80 11.31 -5.06
CA ILE A 64 0.66 12.60 -5.72
C ILE A 64 1.48 12.67 -7.01
N ASN A 65 2.52 11.83 -7.13
CA ASN A 65 3.37 11.78 -8.30
C ASN A 65 2.81 10.76 -9.32
N PRO A 66 2.34 11.22 -10.50
CA PRO A 66 1.77 10.33 -11.51
C PRO A 66 2.76 9.26 -11.99
N ALA A 67 4.07 9.53 -11.98
CA ALA A 67 5.07 8.56 -12.42
C ALA A 67 5.11 7.30 -11.52
N VAL A 68 4.85 7.45 -10.21
CA VAL A 68 4.80 6.32 -9.27
C VAL A 68 3.57 5.45 -9.57
N VAL A 69 2.42 6.11 -9.75
CA VAL A 69 1.15 5.45 -10.07
C VAL A 69 1.27 4.68 -11.39
N THR A 70 1.78 5.31 -12.45
CA THR A 70 2.00 4.67 -13.76
C THR A 70 2.88 3.43 -13.63
N LYS A 71 4.00 3.50 -12.89
CA LYS A 71 4.90 2.36 -12.70
C LYS A 71 4.24 1.15 -12.03
N LEU A 72 3.22 1.38 -11.21
CA LEU A 72 2.50 0.30 -10.52
C LEU A 72 1.31 -0.19 -11.36
N SER A 73 0.62 0.70 -12.06
CA SER A 73 -0.47 0.35 -12.98
C SER A 73 0.00 -0.40 -14.22
N ASP A 74 1.23 -0.17 -14.69
CA ASP A 74 1.81 -0.85 -15.86
C ASP A 74 2.08 -2.34 -15.63
N ARG A 75 1.91 -2.84 -14.39
CA ARG A 75 2.07 -4.27 -14.05
C ARG A 75 0.91 -5.16 -14.51
N GLY A 76 -0.01 -4.62 -15.30
CA GLY A 76 -0.83 -5.41 -16.23
C GLY A 76 -1.96 -6.23 -15.60
N SER A 77 -2.24 -6.07 -14.31
CA SER A 77 -3.41 -6.67 -13.70
C SER A 77 -4.63 -5.77 -13.91
N VAL A 78 -5.71 -6.34 -14.46
CA VAL A 78 -7.07 -5.75 -14.51
C VAL A 78 -7.53 -5.25 -13.12
N GLU A 79 -6.86 -5.67 -12.06
CA GLU A 79 -7.18 -5.45 -10.65
C GLU A 79 -6.34 -4.36 -9.96
N SER A 80 -5.55 -3.57 -10.70
CA SER A 80 -4.81 -2.42 -10.15
C SER A 80 -5.50 -1.08 -10.44
N VAL A 81 -5.79 -0.32 -9.39
CA VAL A 81 -6.35 1.05 -9.46
C VAL A 81 -5.29 2.06 -9.03
N GLY A 82 -5.05 3.05 -9.87
CA GLY A 82 -4.15 4.18 -9.59
C GLY A 82 -4.93 5.47 -9.32
N VAL A 83 -4.62 6.17 -8.23
CA VAL A 83 -5.22 7.45 -7.88
C VAL A 83 -4.12 8.48 -7.69
N VAL A 84 -4.05 9.46 -8.59
CA VAL A 84 -3.10 10.57 -8.51
C VAL A 84 -3.72 11.68 -7.66
N THR A 85 -3.39 11.73 -6.37
CA THR A 85 -3.94 12.73 -5.43
C THR A 85 -3.10 12.84 -4.17
N ASP A 86 -3.39 13.84 -3.33
CA ASP A 86 -2.86 13.92 -1.98
C ASP A 86 -3.37 12.75 -1.12
N VAL A 87 -2.45 12.05 -0.46
CA VAL A 87 -2.77 10.85 0.32
C VAL A 87 -3.58 11.17 1.58
N GLY A 88 -3.37 12.34 2.20
CA GLY A 88 -4.14 12.78 3.36
C GLY A 88 -5.60 13.07 3.00
N LEU A 89 -5.83 13.75 1.87
CA LEU A 89 -7.16 13.98 1.32
C LEU A 89 -7.86 12.67 0.97
N PHE A 90 -7.16 11.73 0.32
CA PHE A 90 -7.71 10.42 0.00
C PHE A 90 -8.18 9.68 1.26
N LEU A 91 -7.34 9.60 2.30
CA LEU A 91 -7.69 8.91 3.54
C LEU A 91 -8.85 9.60 4.26
N SER A 92 -8.88 10.94 4.29
CA SER A 92 -9.98 11.70 4.89
C SER A 92 -11.32 11.37 4.24
N LEU A 93 -11.37 11.35 2.89
CA LEU A 93 -12.58 11.00 2.15
C LEU A 93 -12.94 9.51 2.28
N LEU A 94 -11.94 8.62 2.33
CA LEU A 94 -12.15 7.19 2.52
C LEU A 94 -12.80 6.89 3.86
N VAL A 95 -12.31 7.50 4.95
CA VAL A 95 -12.90 7.34 6.29
C VAL A 95 -14.34 7.84 6.30
N GLN A 96 -14.60 9.04 5.78
CA GLN A 96 -15.97 9.58 5.68
C GLN A 96 -16.91 8.68 4.88
N GLN A 97 -16.39 8.03 3.83
CA GLN A 97 -17.19 7.12 3.02
C GLN A 97 -17.46 5.78 3.72
N LEU A 98 -16.50 5.27 4.48
CA LEU A 98 -16.67 4.06 5.30
C LEU A 98 -17.70 4.29 6.41
N ASP A 99 -17.70 5.46 7.04
CA ASP A 99 -18.71 5.82 8.05
C ASP A 99 -20.11 5.79 7.45
N LYS A 100 -20.32 6.43 6.30
CA LYS A 100 -21.63 6.41 5.58
C LYS A 100 -22.10 5.02 5.18
N LEU A 101 -21.17 4.10 4.89
CA LEU A 101 -21.50 2.71 4.53
C LEU A 101 -21.83 1.85 5.74
N THR A 102 -21.45 2.28 6.94
CA THR A 102 -21.63 1.53 8.20
C THR A 102 -22.69 2.15 9.11
N GLU A 103 -23.21 3.34 8.78
CA GLU A 103 -24.41 3.89 9.41
C GLU A 103 -25.61 2.93 9.22
N PRO A 104 -26.30 2.54 10.31
CA PRO A 104 -27.53 1.77 10.19
C PRO A 104 -28.56 2.55 9.38
N TYR A 105 -29.20 1.90 8.40
CA TYR A 105 -30.31 2.49 7.66
C TYR A 105 -31.33 3.04 8.67
N PRO A 106 -31.71 4.33 8.63
CA PRO A 106 -32.74 4.84 9.52
C PRO A 106 -34.03 4.08 9.19
N VAL A 107 -34.49 3.27 10.14
CA VAL A 107 -35.80 2.62 10.08
C VAL A 107 -36.83 3.74 10.28
N GLY A 108 -37.33 4.28 9.17
CA GLY A 108 -38.41 5.27 9.12
C GLY A 108 -39.67 4.64 8.56
#